data_AF-A0A1X7TCG7-F1
#
_entry.id   AF-A0A1X7TCG7-F1
#
_cell.length_a   1.000
_cell.length_b   1.000
_cell.length_c   1.000
_cell.angle_alpha   90.00
_cell.angle_beta   90.00
_cell.angle_gamma   90.00
#
_symmetry.space_group_name_H-M   'P 1'
#
loop_
_entity.id
_entity.type
_entity.pdbx_description
1 polymer ?
#
loop_
_entity_poly.entity_id
_entity_poly.type
_entity_poly.pdbx_seq_one_letter_code
_entity_poly.pdbx_strand_id
1 'polypeptide(L)'
;PPNCFQNVFTETEINTNSLSVTNVIPVNDTRAFPDIQFTCNGIITNWIIGITQNQDTSKHYPNIYLKRSSELIHALTVDISAATSSNGNVYNFTSDIEVEYGDILVINVTTNSNPMYYQQYNGPLNYELDSSNGLIPLEHNDYPLISVITSELLVIS
;
A
#
# COMPACT_ATOMS: atom_id res chain seq x y z
N PRO A 1 -15.32 -9.55 12.88
CA PRO A 1 -15.10 -8.09 13.05
C PRO A 1 -15.49 -7.39 11.75
N PRO A 2 -16.35 -6.35 11.77
CA PRO A 2 -16.94 -5.78 10.55
C PRO A 2 -15.97 -4.94 9.69
N ASN A 3 -14.70 -4.84 10.09
CA ASN A 3 -13.66 -4.16 9.33
C ASN A 3 -12.49 -5.13 9.16
N CYS A 4 -12.33 -5.59 7.92
CA CYS A 4 -11.25 -6.47 7.48
C CYS A 4 -9.85 -5.89 7.65
N PHE A 5 -9.78 -4.57 7.74
CA PHE A 5 -8.60 -3.80 8.03
C PHE A 5 -8.98 -2.69 9.00
N GLN A 6 -8.21 -2.51 10.08
CA GLN A 6 -8.35 -1.34 10.92
C GLN A 6 -7.53 -0.21 10.30
N ASN A 7 -8.14 0.50 9.35
CA ASN A 7 -7.56 1.69 8.76
C ASN A 7 -7.13 2.65 9.88
N VAL A 8 -5.83 2.96 9.93
CA VAL A 8 -5.30 3.99 10.85
C VAL A 8 -5.80 5.37 10.42
N PHE A 9 -6.16 5.53 9.14
CA PHE A 9 -6.67 6.77 8.54
C PHE A 9 -7.99 6.53 7.80
N THR A 10 -8.94 7.43 7.97
CA THR A 10 -10.15 7.54 7.16
C THR A 10 -9.84 8.07 5.76
N GLU A 11 -10.71 7.80 4.79
CA GLU A 11 -10.59 8.37 3.43
C GLU A 11 -10.50 9.91 3.45
N THR A 12 -11.27 10.56 4.31
CA THR A 12 -11.25 12.02 4.50
C THR A 12 -9.90 12.50 5.03
N GLU A 13 -9.30 11.78 5.98
CA GLU A 13 -7.97 12.09 6.50
C GLU A 13 -6.91 11.91 5.42
N ILE A 14 -7.00 10.85 4.61
CA ILE A 14 -6.09 10.64 3.47
C ILE A 14 -6.20 11.80 2.48
N ASN A 15 -7.43 12.18 2.10
CA ASN A 15 -7.68 13.27 1.16
C ASN A 15 -7.27 14.64 1.71
N THR A 16 -7.37 14.86 3.02
CA THR A 16 -6.96 16.12 3.66
C THR A 16 -5.45 16.17 3.86
N ASN A 17 -4.86 15.08 4.36
CA ASN A 17 -3.43 15.00 4.64
C ASN A 17 -2.61 14.96 3.36
N SER A 18 -3.13 14.38 2.27
CA SER A 18 -2.46 14.41 0.96
C SER A 18 -2.18 15.84 0.48
N LEU A 19 -3.08 16.78 0.75
CA LEU A 19 -2.90 18.21 0.43
C LEU A 19 -1.83 18.90 1.29
N SER A 20 -1.48 18.32 2.43
CA SER A 20 -0.45 18.83 3.35
C SER A 20 0.95 18.23 3.11
N VAL A 21 1.08 17.27 2.20
CA VAL A 21 2.37 16.67 1.83
C VAL A 21 3.16 17.70 1.00
N THR A 22 4.07 18.42 1.64
CA THR A 22 4.91 19.44 0.98
C THR A 22 6.27 18.91 0.53
N ASN A 23 6.71 17.76 1.08
CA ASN A 23 7.98 17.11 0.73
C ASN A 23 7.73 15.67 0.34
N VAL A 24 8.23 15.31 -0.84
CA VAL A 24 8.15 13.96 -1.40
C VAL A 24 9.58 13.47 -1.53
N ILE A 25 9.93 12.44 -0.77
CA ILE A 25 11.21 11.77 -0.92
C ILE A 25 10.97 10.48 -1.70
N PRO A 26 11.65 10.27 -2.85
CA PRO A 26 11.58 9.02 -3.54
C PRO A 26 12.20 7.93 -2.68
N VAL A 27 11.42 6.88 -2.42
CA VAL A 27 11.85 5.66 -1.75
C VAL A 27 11.99 4.59 -2.82
N ASN A 28 13.18 3.97 -2.92
CA ASN A 28 13.53 3.01 -3.97
C ASN A 28 13.91 1.64 -3.40
N ASP A 29 13.18 1.19 -2.37
CA ASP A 29 13.39 -0.07 -1.67
C ASP A 29 12.09 -0.90 -1.59
N THR A 30 12.20 -2.09 -1.00
CA THR A 30 11.03 -2.93 -0.65
C THR A 30 10.77 -2.82 0.83
N ARG A 31 9.57 -2.39 1.21
CA ARG A 31 9.16 -2.23 2.61
C ARG A 31 7.95 -3.08 2.91
N ALA A 32 7.99 -3.75 4.05
CA ALA A 32 6.88 -4.44 4.68
C ALA A 32 6.35 -3.60 5.85
N PHE A 33 5.04 -3.62 6.03
CA PHE A 33 4.34 -2.85 7.05
C PHE A 33 3.51 -3.79 7.94
N PRO A 34 4.11 -4.43 8.95
CA PRO A 34 3.39 -5.35 9.84
C PRO A 34 2.20 -4.72 10.56
N ASP A 35 2.24 -3.41 10.79
CA ASP A 35 1.11 -2.65 11.32
C ASP A 35 -0.04 -2.46 10.32
N ILE A 36 0.20 -2.72 9.03
CA ILE A 36 -0.82 -2.85 7.99
C ILE A 36 -1.08 -4.34 7.76
N GLN A 37 -1.67 -4.98 8.77
CA GLN A 37 -2.06 -6.40 8.74
C GLN A 37 -3.58 -6.56 8.58
N PHE A 38 -3.98 -7.48 7.71
CA PHE A 38 -5.39 -7.83 7.54
C PHE A 38 -5.88 -8.70 8.71
N THR A 39 -7.08 -8.39 9.20
CA THR A 39 -7.67 -9.02 10.40
C THR A 39 -8.90 -9.87 10.07
N CYS A 40 -9.11 -10.18 8.79
CA CYS A 40 -10.19 -11.02 8.30
C CYS A 40 -9.74 -11.79 7.04
N ASN A 41 -10.60 -12.68 6.58
CA ASN A 41 -10.59 -13.14 5.18
C ASN A 41 -11.58 -12.31 4.36
N GLY A 42 -11.20 -11.88 3.17
CA GLY A 42 -12.05 -11.04 2.32
C GLY A 42 -11.47 -10.80 0.94
N ILE A 43 -12.14 -9.95 0.16
CA ILE A 43 -11.64 -9.51 -1.15
C ILE A 43 -11.44 -7.99 -1.08
N ILE A 44 -10.20 -7.53 -1.25
CA ILE A 44 -9.96 -6.12 -1.59
C ILE A 44 -10.59 -5.90 -2.97
N THR A 45 -11.37 -4.83 -3.10
CA THR A 45 -12.05 -4.43 -4.35
C THR A 45 -11.50 -3.12 -4.88
N ASN A 46 -11.06 -2.23 -3.98
CA ASN A 46 -10.46 -0.95 -4.35
C ASN A 46 -9.24 -0.63 -3.50
N TRP A 47 -8.29 0.07 -4.12
CA TRP A 47 -7.13 0.67 -3.50
C TRP A 47 -7.17 2.18 -3.71
N ILE A 48 -6.86 2.95 -2.67
CA ILE A 48 -6.65 4.40 -2.73
C ILE A 48 -5.19 4.65 -2.43
N ILE A 49 -4.43 5.18 -3.39
CA ILE A 49 -2.97 5.28 -3.30
C ILE A 49 -2.50 6.69 -3.64
N GLY A 50 -1.64 7.25 -2.79
CA GLY A 50 -0.90 8.47 -3.07
C GLY A 50 0.40 8.20 -3.83
N ILE A 51 0.52 8.71 -5.05
CA ILE A 51 1.68 8.47 -5.92
C ILE A 51 1.90 9.65 -6.88
N THR A 52 3.15 10.01 -7.16
CA THR A 52 3.44 11.03 -8.18
C THR A 52 3.25 10.48 -9.59
N GLN A 53 2.73 11.32 -10.48
CA GLN A 53 2.85 11.08 -11.91
C GLN A 53 4.18 11.66 -12.40
N ASN A 54 5.21 10.82 -12.59
CA ASN A 54 6.36 11.29 -13.36
C ASN A 54 5.93 11.55 -14.80
N GLN A 55 6.40 12.66 -15.38
CA GLN A 55 6.16 13.00 -16.79
C GLN A 55 7.07 12.25 -17.76
N ASP A 56 7.94 11.37 -17.26
CA ASP A 56 8.73 10.50 -18.11
C ASP A 56 7.84 9.42 -18.71
N THR A 57 7.98 9.19 -20.01
CA THR A 57 7.29 8.16 -20.79
C THR A 57 7.58 6.73 -20.35
N SER A 58 8.54 6.54 -19.43
CA SER A 58 8.91 5.24 -18.92
C SER A 58 7.89 4.74 -17.88
N LYS A 59 7.11 3.72 -18.27
CA LYS A 59 6.04 3.08 -17.48
C LYS A 59 6.60 2.18 -16.37
N HIS A 60 7.29 2.76 -15.41
CA HIS A 60 7.77 2.03 -14.24
C HIS A 60 6.83 2.29 -13.06
N TYR A 61 6.22 1.24 -12.55
CA TYR A 61 5.23 1.33 -11.50
C TYR A 61 5.67 0.53 -10.27
N PRO A 62 5.40 1.05 -9.07
CA PRO A 62 5.59 0.27 -7.85
C PRO A 62 4.61 -0.91 -7.85
N ASN A 63 5.01 -1.97 -7.17
CA ASN A 63 4.20 -3.17 -6.99
C ASN A 63 3.81 -3.31 -5.52
N ILE A 64 2.58 -3.73 -5.30
CA ILE A 64 2.04 -4.07 -3.99
C ILE A 64 1.94 -5.60 -3.92
N TYR A 65 2.40 -6.14 -2.80
CA TYR A 65 2.33 -7.55 -2.47
C TYR A 65 1.63 -7.73 -1.12
N LEU A 66 1.06 -8.91 -0.93
CA LEU A 66 0.63 -9.41 0.37
C LEU A 66 1.62 -10.48 0.82
N LYS A 67 2.18 -10.31 2.01
CA LYS A 67 3.02 -11.30 2.65
C LYS A 67 2.15 -12.24 3.47
N ARG A 68 1.97 -13.46 2.99
CA ARG A 68 1.24 -14.54 3.66
C ARG A 68 2.23 -15.54 4.22
N SER A 69 2.46 -15.51 5.54
CA SER A 69 3.54 -16.30 6.15
C SER A 69 4.89 -16.02 5.48
N SER A 70 5.47 -16.97 4.73
CA SER A 70 6.73 -16.77 3.98
C SER A 70 6.54 -16.48 2.48
N GLU A 71 5.30 -16.47 2.00
CA GLU A 71 4.96 -16.24 0.61
C GLU A 71 4.69 -14.75 0.33
N LEU A 72 5.06 -14.28 -0.86
CA LEU A 72 4.71 -12.97 -1.39
C LEU A 72 3.74 -13.13 -2.56
N ILE A 73 2.50 -12.69 -2.35
CA ILE A 73 1.44 -12.73 -3.33
C ILE A 73 1.38 -11.36 -4.01
N HIS A 74 1.54 -11.32 -5.33
CA HIS A 74 1.38 -10.06 -6.07
C HIS A 74 -0.07 -9.62 -6.04
N ALA A 75 -0.32 -8.39 -5.60
CA ALA A 75 -1.66 -7.83 -5.44
C ALA A 75 -1.98 -6.81 -6.53
N LEU A 76 -1.09 -5.83 -6.74
CA LEU A 76 -1.35 -4.74 -7.68
C LEU A 76 -0.04 -4.17 -8.25
N THR A 77 -0.04 -3.88 -9.54
CA THR A 77 0.92 -2.95 -10.15
C THR A 77 0.25 -1.58 -10.24
N VAL A 78 0.88 -0.54 -9.66
CA VAL A 78 0.27 0.80 -9.50
C VAL A 78 0.42 1.62 -10.79
N ASP A 79 -0.18 1.13 -11.88
CA ASP A 79 -0.23 1.81 -13.18
C ASP A 79 -1.31 2.90 -13.17
N ILE A 80 -0.89 4.13 -12.90
CA ILE A 80 -1.77 5.31 -12.86
C ILE A 80 -2.51 5.58 -14.17
N SER A 81 -2.07 5.03 -15.31
CA SER A 81 -2.78 5.19 -16.59
C SER A 81 -4.09 4.39 -16.64
N ALA A 82 -4.21 3.37 -15.80
CA ALA A 82 -5.43 2.56 -15.61
C ALA A 82 -6.26 3.03 -14.40
N ALA A 83 -5.83 4.07 -13.69
CA ALA A 83 -6.44 4.52 -12.45
C ALA A 83 -7.32 5.76 -12.65
N THR A 84 -8.28 5.95 -11.74
CA THR A 84 -9.08 7.18 -11.69
C THR A 84 -8.49 8.12 -10.64
N SER A 85 -8.06 9.33 -11.04
CA SER A 85 -7.63 10.36 -10.07
C SER A 85 -8.82 10.80 -9.24
N SER A 86 -8.71 10.69 -7.92
CA SER A 86 -9.72 11.18 -6.96
C SER A 86 -9.45 12.63 -6.57
N ASN A 87 -8.18 12.98 -6.36
CA ASN A 87 -7.74 14.35 -6.09
C ASN A 87 -6.23 14.50 -6.35
N GLY A 88 -5.86 15.15 -7.46
CA GLY A 88 -4.45 15.38 -7.81
C GLY A 88 -3.65 14.09 -7.91
N ASN A 89 -2.75 13.86 -6.95
CA ASN A 89 -1.83 12.74 -6.91
C ASN A 89 -2.34 11.54 -6.06
N VAL A 90 -3.65 11.49 -5.80
CA VAL A 90 -4.33 10.34 -5.20
C VAL A 90 -5.17 9.64 -6.26
N TYR A 91 -5.02 8.33 -6.34
CA TYR A 91 -5.59 7.50 -7.41
C TYR A 91 -6.33 6.30 -6.83
N ASN A 92 -7.47 5.99 -7.45
CA ASN A 92 -8.27 4.82 -7.14
C ASN A 92 -8.01 3.71 -8.16
N PHE A 93 -7.72 2.51 -7.67
CA PHE A 93 -7.49 1.30 -8.47
C PHE A 93 -8.50 0.24 -8.09
N THR A 94 -9.19 -0.33 -9.07
CA THR A 94 -10.07 -1.49 -8.89
C THR A 94 -9.28 -2.76 -9.06
N SER A 95 -9.39 -3.69 -8.12
CA SER A 95 -8.72 -4.99 -8.19
C SER A 95 -9.42 -5.95 -7.23
N ASP A 96 -9.65 -7.18 -7.65
CA ASP A 96 -10.24 -8.23 -6.82
C ASP A 96 -9.12 -9.15 -6.30
N ILE A 97 -8.63 -8.88 -5.09
CA ILE A 97 -7.54 -9.64 -4.45
C ILE A 97 -8.02 -10.24 -3.14
N GLU A 98 -7.87 -11.55 -3.02
CA GLU A 98 -8.15 -12.28 -1.79
C GLU A 98 -7.11 -11.97 -0.71
N VAL A 99 -7.60 -11.55 0.45
CA VAL A 99 -6.82 -11.38 1.67
C VAL A 99 -7.21 -12.43 2.69
N GLU A 100 -6.22 -12.89 3.45
CA GLU A 100 -6.40 -13.75 4.60
C GLU A 100 -6.02 -13.04 5.89
N TYR A 101 -6.57 -13.53 7.00
CA TYR A 101 -6.17 -13.10 8.33
C TYR A 101 -4.66 -13.26 8.48
N GLY A 102 -3.98 -12.16 8.82
CA GLY A 102 -2.55 -12.13 9.06
C GLY A 102 -1.71 -11.70 7.85
N ASP A 103 -2.29 -11.52 6.67
CA ASP A 103 -1.59 -10.96 5.51
C ASP A 103 -1.03 -9.58 5.84
N ILE A 104 0.22 -9.32 5.44
CA ILE A 104 0.93 -8.05 5.69
C ILE A 104 1.15 -7.32 4.36
N LEU A 105 0.91 -6.01 4.34
CA LEU A 105 1.22 -5.18 3.18
C LEU A 105 2.73 -5.10 2.93
N VAL A 106 3.14 -5.31 1.68
CA VAL A 106 4.50 -5.07 1.19
C VAL A 106 4.44 -4.19 -0.04
N ILE A 107 5.28 -3.15 -0.08
CA ILE A 107 5.42 -2.25 -1.23
C ILE A 107 6.83 -2.40 -1.78
N ASN A 108 6.93 -2.69 -3.07
CA ASN A 108 8.20 -2.75 -3.81
C ASN A 108 8.26 -1.55 -4.76
N VAL A 109 9.21 -0.64 -4.51
CA VAL A 109 9.50 0.49 -5.40
C VAL A 109 10.89 0.30 -5.97
N THR A 110 11.00 0.23 -7.30
CA THR A 110 12.31 0.13 -7.98
C THR A 110 12.83 1.51 -8.35
N THR A 111 14.15 1.64 -8.60
CA THR A 111 14.87 2.92 -8.80
C THR A 111 14.28 3.86 -9.87
N ASN A 112 13.48 3.33 -10.80
CA ASN A 112 12.84 4.11 -11.87
C ASN A 112 11.32 4.23 -11.70
N SER A 113 10.74 3.57 -10.69
CA SER A 113 9.29 3.59 -10.46
C SER A 113 8.80 4.97 -10.04
N ASN A 114 7.55 5.27 -10.36
CA ASN A 114 6.87 6.44 -9.83
C ASN A 114 6.93 6.46 -8.29
N PRO A 115 7.47 7.54 -7.68
CA PRO A 115 7.53 7.67 -6.24
C PRO A 115 6.14 7.62 -5.58
N MET A 116 5.98 6.72 -4.61
CA MET A 116 4.82 6.71 -3.72
C MET A 116 4.97 7.75 -2.61
N TYR A 117 3.85 8.25 -2.08
CA TYR A 117 3.86 9.17 -0.96
C TYR A 117 3.94 8.45 0.37
N TYR A 118 4.85 8.95 1.20
CA TYR A 118 5.04 8.50 2.57
C TYR A 118 4.99 9.71 3.51
N GLN A 119 4.33 9.54 4.65
CA GLN A 119 4.42 10.48 5.77
C GLN A 119 5.70 10.19 6.54
N GLN A 120 6.67 11.09 6.46
CA GLN A 120 7.96 10.86 7.10
C GLN A 120 7.87 10.87 8.61
N TYR A 121 8.57 9.94 9.25
CA TYR A 121 8.77 9.85 10.69
C TYR A 121 7.51 9.78 11.58
N ASN A 122 6.35 9.51 11.00
CA ASN A 122 5.06 9.56 11.70
C ASN A 122 4.36 8.18 11.81
N GLY A 123 4.98 7.11 11.31
CA GLY A 123 4.45 5.74 11.38
C GLY A 123 5.08 4.88 12.47
N PRO A 124 4.62 3.63 12.59
CA PRO A 124 5.36 2.53 13.21
C PRO A 124 6.66 2.19 12.43
N LEU A 125 7.50 1.34 13.01
CA LEU A 125 8.73 0.86 12.35
C LEU A 125 8.40 0.13 11.04
N ASN A 126 9.12 0.47 9.97
CA ASN A 126 9.07 -0.26 8.71
C ASN A 126 10.07 -1.42 8.72
N TYR A 127 9.90 -2.35 7.79
CA TYR A 127 10.79 -3.52 7.69
C TYR A 127 11.22 -3.77 6.24
N GLU A 128 12.45 -4.20 6.04
CA GLU A 128 12.88 -4.84 4.79
C GLU A 128 12.62 -6.35 4.84
N LEU A 129 12.62 -6.98 3.66
CA LEU A 129 12.55 -8.42 3.52
C LEU A 129 13.95 -9.02 3.35
N ASP A 130 14.27 -10.03 4.15
CA ASP A 130 15.46 -10.86 3.93
C ASP A 130 15.25 -11.89 2.81
N SER A 131 16.25 -12.72 2.53
CA SER A 131 16.19 -13.73 1.46
C SER A 131 15.13 -14.83 1.66
N SER A 132 14.59 -14.96 2.87
CA SER A 132 13.51 -15.88 3.25
C SER A 132 12.19 -15.14 3.49
N ASN A 133 12.10 -13.87 3.07
CA ASN A 133 11.01 -12.96 3.40
C ASN A 133 10.79 -12.78 4.91
N GLY A 134 11.85 -12.91 5.71
CA GLY A 134 11.86 -12.47 7.11
C GLY A 134 11.88 -10.95 7.21
N LEU A 135 11.44 -10.41 8.35
CA LEU A 135 11.32 -8.96 8.56
C LEU A 135 12.55 -8.42 9.28
N ILE A 136 13.26 -7.48 8.65
CA ILE A 136 14.40 -6.77 9.25
C ILE A 136 13.99 -5.31 9.50
N PRO A 137 14.01 -4.80 10.75
CA PRO A 137 13.56 -3.45 11.05
C PRO A 137 14.44 -2.39 10.40
N LEU A 138 13.81 -1.34 9.88
CA LEU A 138 14.46 -0.14 9.36
C LEU A 138 14.47 0.98 10.41
N GLU A 139 15.48 1.85 10.37
CA GLU A 139 15.52 3.05 11.23
C GLU A 139 14.47 4.11 10.85
N HIS A 140 13.90 4.01 9.65
CA HIS A 140 12.90 4.94 9.13
C HIS A 140 11.49 4.39 9.34
N ASN A 141 10.62 5.20 9.95
CA ASN A 141 9.22 4.90 10.21
C ASN A 141 8.29 5.73 9.31
N ASP A 142 8.66 5.88 8.03
CA ASP A 142 7.84 6.58 7.05
C ASP A 142 6.61 5.73 6.69
N TYR A 143 5.40 6.27 6.82
CA TYR A 143 4.18 5.49 6.62
C TYR A 143 3.56 5.75 5.25
N PRO A 144 3.21 4.72 4.45
CA PRO A 144 2.69 4.91 3.10
C PRO A 144 1.29 5.52 3.12
N LEU A 145 1.02 6.40 2.16
CA LEU A 145 -0.33 6.90 1.91
C LEU A 145 -1.09 5.89 1.04
N ILE A 146 -1.71 4.91 1.70
CA ILE A 146 -2.46 3.83 1.07
C ILE A 146 -3.68 3.46 1.91
N SER A 147 -4.77 3.10 1.24
CA SER A 147 -5.95 2.53 1.86
C SER A 147 -6.62 1.51 0.95
N VAL A 148 -7.41 0.63 1.56
CA VAL A 148 -8.11 -0.47 0.88
C VAL A 148 -9.58 -0.49 1.25
N ILE A 149 -10.41 -0.81 0.27
CA ILE A 149 -11.82 -1.12 0.47
C ILE A 149 -11.98 -2.62 0.25
N THR A 150 -12.54 -3.29 1.26
CA THR A 150 -12.74 -4.74 1.27
C THR A 150 -14.22 -5.06 1.21
N SER A 151 -14.54 -6.16 0.53
CA SER A 151 -15.82 -6.84 0.63
C SER A 151 -15.64 -8.09 1.50
N GLU A 152 -16.54 -8.31 2.46
CA GLU A 152 -16.50 -9.51 3.29
C GLU A 152 -16.87 -10.74 2.46
N LEU A 153 -16.07 -11.81 2.58
CA LEU A 153 -16.45 -13.11 2.05
C LEU A 153 -17.46 -13.75 3.00
N LEU A 154 -18.71 -13.85 2.56
CA LEU A 154 -19.77 -14.51 3.32
C LEU A 154 -19.58 -16.03 3.19
N VAL A 155 -18.84 -16.64 4.10
CA VAL A 155 -18.72 -18.11 4.18
C VAL A 155 -20.04 -18.64 4.74
N ILE A 156 -20.88 -19.21 3.88
CA ILE A 156 -22.04 -19.99 4.30
C ILE A 156 -21.50 -21.38 4.69
N SER A 157 -21.45 -21.68 5.99
CA SER A 157 -21.09 -23.01 6.53
C SER A 157 -22.29 -23.94 6.61
#